data_AF-A0A8I5MWM9-F1
#
_entry.id   AF-A0A8I5MWM9-F1
#
_cell.length_a   1.000
_cell.length_b   1.000
_cell.length_c   1.000
_cell.angle_alpha   90.00
_cell.angle_beta   90.00
_cell.angle_gamma   90.00
#
_symmetry.space_group_name_H-M   'P 1'
#
loop_
_entity.id
_entity.type
_entity.pdbx_description
1 polymer ?
#
loop_
_entity_poly.entity_id
_entity_poly.type
_entity_poly.pdbx_seq_one_letter_code
_entity_poly.pdbx_strand_id
1 'polypeptide(L)'
;MPGGNNPTPTPSHPQTLRVVEALSSNPLGRGLSVQGLVASNLNLKPGECLRVRGEVAPDAKSFVLNLGKDSNNLCLHFNPRFNAHGDANTIVCNSKDGGAWGTEQREAAFPFQPGSVAEVCITFDQADLTIKLPDGYEFKFPNRLNLEAINYMAADGDFKIKCVAFD
;
A
#
# COMPACT_ATOMS: atom_id res chain seq x y z
N MET A 1 45.31 32.66 7.33
CA MET A 1 44.74 31.33 7.08
C MET A 1 45.15 30.46 8.25
N PRO A 2 44.25 30.00 9.14
CA PRO A 2 43.19 29.03 8.79
C PRO A 2 41.86 29.24 9.56
N GLY A 3 40.86 28.40 9.28
CA GLY A 3 39.66 28.27 10.11
C GLY A 3 38.36 28.02 9.34
N GLY A 4 38.33 26.99 8.47
CA GLY A 4 37.09 26.52 7.88
C GLY A 4 36.27 25.77 8.93
N ASN A 5 35.14 26.34 9.35
CA ASN A 5 34.14 25.63 10.15
C ASN A 5 33.46 24.59 9.25
N ASN A 6 33.74 23.31 9.52
CA ASN A 6 33.01 22.21 8.93
C ASN A 6 31.72 22.02 9.76
N PRO A 7 30.51 22.08 9.18
CA PRO A 7 29.29 21.82 9.94
C PRO A 7 29.27 20.34 10.35
N THR A 8 29.05 20.11 11.64
CA THR A 8 28.76 18.79 12.21
C THR A 8 27.54 18.17 11.51
N PRO A 9 27.58 16.88 11.14
CA PRO A 9 26.38 16.20 10.66
C PRO A 9 25.36 16.15 11.81
N THR A 10 24.17 16.69 11.55
CA THR A 10 23.00 16.55 12.43
C THR A 10 22.69 15.07 12.60
N PRO A 11 22.33 14.60 13.81
CA PRO A 11 21.84 13.25 13.98
C PRO A 11 20.52 13.13 13.22
N SER A 12 20.49 12.27 12.21
CA SER A 12 19.25 11.82 11.58
C SER A 12 18.33 11.31 12.69
N HIS A 13 17.16 11.94 12.83
CA HIS A 13 16.13 11.48 13.74
C HIS A 13 15.87 9.98 13.51
N PRO A 14 15.80 9.16 14.57
CA PRO A 14 15.27 7.82 14.42
C PRO A 14 13.80 7.94 13.99
N GLN A 15 13.52 7.55 12.74
CA GLN A 15 12.18 7.30 12.23
C GLN A 15 11.47 6.40 13.25
N THR A 16 10.46 6.95 13.93
CA THR A 16 9.74 6.24 14.98
C THR A 16 8.94 5.13 14.29
N LEU A 17 9.36 3.88 14.49
CA LEU A 17 8.63 2.70 14.07
C LEU A 17 7.24 2.72 14.73
N ARG A 18 6.24 3.25 14.03
CA ARG A 18 4.84 3.16 14.46
C ARG A 18 4.41 1.72 14.24
N VAL A 19 4.60 0.89 15.26
CA VAL A 19 4.02 -0.46 15.31
C VAL A 19 2.51 -0.26 15.31
N VAL A 20 1.88 -0.42 14.15
CA VAL A 20 0.42 -0.47 14.08
C VAL A 20 0.01 -1.83 14.66
N GLU A 21 -0.73 -1.83 15.76
CA GLU A 21 -1.28 -3.06 16.32
C GLU A 21 -2.22 -3.70 15.30
N ALA A 22 -1.76 -4.80 14.70
CA ALA A 22 -2.56 -5.67 13.85
C ALA A 22 -3.44 -6.55 14.73
N LEU A 23 -4.76 -6.33 14.74
CA LEU A 23 -5.70 -7.29 15.30
C LEU A 23 -5.78 -8.51 14.36
N SER A 24 -4.99 -9.55 14.64
CA SER A 24 -5.19 -10.88 14.06
C SER A 24 -6.34 -11.57 14.80
N SER A 25 -7.49 -11.79 14.16
CA SER A 25 -8.57 -12.60 14.73
C SER A 25 -8.22 -14.11 14.73
N ASN A 26 -8.55 -14.79 15.84
CA ASN A 26 -8.26 -16.21 16.11
C ASN A 26 -9.09 -17.19 15.25
N PRO A 27 -8.60 -18.43 15.03
CA PRO A 27 -9.30 -19.43 14.25
C PRO A 27 -10.20 -20.29 15.14
N LEU A 28 -11.50 -20.02 15.17
CA LEU A 28 -12.49 -21.02 15.57
C LEU A 28 -13.77 -20.84 14.75
N GLY A 29 -14.12 -21.85 13.97
CA GLY A 29 -15.42 -21.96 13.33
C GLY A 29 -15.35 -21.89 11.80
N ARG A 30 -15.82 -22.97 11.18
CA ARG A 30 -15.95 -23.14 9.73
C ARG A 30 -16.60 -21.93 9.06
N GLY A 31 -15.94 -21.44 8.00
CA GLY A 31 -16.53 -20.56 6.98
C GLY A 31 -16.54 -19.07 7.32
N LEU A 32 -15.37 -18.44 7.44
CA LEU A 32 -15.26 -16.99 7.56
C LEU A 32 -14.01 -16.50 6.81
N SER A 33 -14.22 -15.52 5.92
CA SER A 33 -13.14 -14.76 5.28
C SER A 33 -12.20 -14.24 6.37
N VAL A 34 -10.92 -14.57 6.28
CA VAL A 34 -9.89 -13.93 7.09
C VAL A 34 -9.77 -12.49 6.60
N GLN A 35 -10.49 -11.57 7.22
CA GLN A 35 -10.31 -10.14 6.92
C GLN A 35 -8.84 -9.81 7.13
N GLY A 36 -8.20 -9.27 6.10
CA GLY A 36 -6.79 -8.89 6.15
C GLY A 36 -6.53 -7.74 7.12
N LEU A 37 -5.27 -7.34 7.25
CA LEU A 37 -4.84 -6.26 8.14
C LEU A 37 -5.59 -4.96 7.82
N VAL A 38 -6.16 -4.31 8.84
CA VAL A 38 -6.67 -2.94 8.77
C VAL A 38 -5.88 -2.06 9.73
N ALA A 39 -5.42 -0.92 9.24
CA ALA A 39 -4.66 0.08 9.96
C ALA A 39 -5.33 1.45 9.80
N SER A 40 -5.45 2.20 10.90
CA SER A 40 -6.00 3.56 10.91
C SER A 40 -5.07 4.52 11.67
N ASN A 41 -5.34 5.83 11.58
CA ASN A 41 -4.51 6.89 12.18
C ASN A 41 -3.04 6.87 11.70
N LEU A 42 -2.82 6.47 10.43
CA LEU A 42 -1.49 6.40 9.84
C LEU A 42 -0.82 7.78 9.75
N ASN A 43 -1.61 8.82 9.40
CA ASN A 43 -1.15 10.19 9.20
C ASN A 43 0.06 10.30 8.23
N LEU A 44 0.08 9.48 7.18
CA LEU A 44 1.11 9.53 6.14
C LEU A 44 0.94 10.81 5.32
N LYS A 45 1.96 11.68 5.33
CA LYS A 45 1.97 12.98 4.66
C LYS A 45 2.46 12.88 3.21
N PRO A 46 2.16 13.88 2.37
CA PRO A 46 2.72 13.94 1.03
C PRO A 46 4.26 13.85 1.05
N GLY A 47 4.82 13.02 0.18
CA GLY A 47 6.26 12.75 0.09
C GLY A 47 6.79 11.66 1.04
N GLU A 48 6.05 11.29 2.10
CA GLU A 48 6.39 10.13 2.93
C GLU A 48 6.12 8.82 2.17
N CYS A 49 6.80 7.74 2.55
CA CYS A 49 6.68 6.44 1.90
C CYS A 49 6.08 5.39 2.84
N LEU A 50 4.95 4.81 2.43
CA LEU A 50 4.42 3.60 3.03
C LEU A 50 5.01 2.38 2.35
N ARG A 51 5.73 1.55 3.10
CA ARG A 51 6.29 0.28 2.62
C ARG A 51 5.50 -0.88 3.21
N VAL A 52 4.94 -1.71 2.34
CA VAL A 52 4.16 -2.88 2.72
C VAL A 52 4.86 -4.13 2.19
N ARG A 53 5.31 -4.99 3.08
CA ARG A 53 5.88 -6.30 2.75
C ARG A 53 4.94 -7.41 3.22
N GLY A 54 4.69 -8.38 2.35
CA GLY A 54 3.83 -9.51 2.67
C GLY A 54 4.10 -10.73 1.79
N GLU A 55 3.40 -11.81 2.10
CA GLU A 55 3.44 -13.07 1.36
C GLU A 55 2.19 -13.20 0.49
N VAL A 56 2.38 -13.43 -0.80
CA VAL A 56 1.32 -13.80 -1.73
C VAL A 56 1.01 -15.28 -1.55
N ALA A 57 -0.26 -15.66 -1.46
CA ALA A 57 -0.64 -17.07 -1.33
C ALA A 57 -0.18 -17.90 -2.55
N PRO A 58 0.20 -19.19 -2.39
CA PRO A 58 0.61 -20.06 -3.50
C PRO A 58 -0.44 -20.22 -4.62
N ASP A 59 -1.72 -20.12 -4.28
CA ASP A 59 -2.87 -20.27 -5.18
C ASP A 59 -3.60 -18.94 -5.48
N ALA A 60 -2.92 -17.81 -5.23
CA ALA A 60 -3.48 -16.47 -5.31
C ALA A 60 -4.23 -16.19 -6.62
N LYS A 61 -5.43 -15.63 -6.49
CA LYS A 61 -6.25 -15.09 -7.59
C LYS A 61 -6.11 -13.59 -7.68
N SER A 62 -6.14 -12.91 -6.55
CA SER A 62 -5.89 -11.48 -6.44
C SER A 62 -5.64 -11.07 -4.99
N PHE A 63 -5.06 -9.89 -4.82
CA PHE A 63 -5.03 -9.24 -3.52
C PHE A 63 -5.28 -7.74 -3.65
N VAL A 64 -5.56 -7.09 -2.53
CA VAL A 64 -5.90 -5.67 -2.49
C VAL A 64 -5.07 -4.97 -1.42
N LEU A 65 -4.57 -3.78 -1.75
CA LEU A 65 -4.17 -2.75 -0.79
C LEU A 65 -5.06 -1.52 -1.01
N ASN A 66 -5.91 -1.23 -0.04
CA ASN A 66 -6.75 -0.04 -0.01
C ASN A 66 -6.08 1.02 0.84
N LEU A 67 -5.94 2.24 0.32
CA LEU A 67 -5.38 3.41 1.00
C LEU A 67 -6.31 4.61 0.88
N GLY A 68 -6.47 5.35 1.97
CA GLY A 68 -7.23 6.60 1.94
C GLY A 68 -7.53 7.15 3.32
N LYS A 69 -8.74 7.69 3.50
CA LYS A 69 -9.25 8.22 4.77
C LYS A 69 -9.96 7.14 5.59
N ASP A 70 -10.76 6.31 4.92
CA ASP A 70 -11.58 5.24 5.48
C ASP A 70 -12.01 4.28 4.34
N SER A 71 -12.80 3.24 4.65
CA SER A 71 -13.23 2.22 3.67
C SER A 71 -14.10 2.75 2.51
N ASN A 72 -14.69 3.94 2.65
CA ASN A 72 -15.54 4.57 1.64
C ASN A 72 -14.80 5.66 0.85
N ASN A 73 -13.64 6.11 1.33
CA ASN A 73 -12.86 7.21 0.77
C ASN A 73 -11.42 6.75 0.53
N LEU A 74 -11.20 6.08 -0.60
CA LEU A 74 -9.93 5.49 -1.01
C LEU A 74 -9.29 6.32 -2.12
N CYS A 75 -8.13 6.92 -1.85
CA CYS A 75 -7.32 7.57 -2.87
C CYS A 75 -6.64 6.53 -3.76
N LEU A 76 -6.41 5.32 -3.26
CA LEU A 76 -5.91 4.20 -4.04
C LEU A 76 -6.54 2.89 -3.57
N HIS A 77 -7.16 2.19 -4.51
CA HIS A 77 -7.43 0.76 -4.47
C HIS A 77 -6.45 0.09 -5.43
N PHE A 78 -5.42 -0.54 -4.89
CA PHE A 78 -4.40 -1.26 -5.65
C PHE A 78 -4.74 -2.75 -5.65
N ASN A 79 -5.04 -3.33 -6.81
CA ASN A 79 -5.53 -4.69 -6.92
C ASN A 79 -4.81 -5.50 -8.01
N PRO A 80 -3.68 -6.14 -7.67
CA PRO A 80 -3.06 -7.13 -8.54
C PRO A 80 -3.95 -8.36 -8.70
N ARG A 81 -4.29 -8.69 -9.95
CA ARG A 81 -5.11 -9.83 -10.36
C ARG A 81 -4.24 -10.82 -11.11
N PHE A 82 -3.90 -11.95 -10.48
CA PHE A 82 -3.21 -13.07 -11.13
C PHE A 82 -4.14 -13.72 -12.15
N ASN A 83 -5.37 -14.02 -11.71
CA ASN A 83 -6.46 -14.52 -12.54
C ASN A 83 -7.78 -14.28 -11.79
N ALA A 84 -8.38 -13.11 -12.00
CA ALA A 84 -9.60 -12.69 -11.33
C ALA A 84 -10.38 -11.69 -12.19
N HIS A 85 -11.71 -11.76 -12.15
CA HIS A 85 -12.61 -10.80 -12.84
C HIS A 85 -12.37 -10.67 -14.35
N GLY A 86 -11.84 -11.71 -15.00
CA GLY A 86 -11.51 -11.71 -16.43
C GLY A 86 -10.15 -11.09 -16.77
N ASP A 87 -9.42 -10.57 -15.79
CA ASP A 87 -8.04 -10.11 -15.93
C ASP A 87 -7.06 -11.24 -15.57
N ALA A 88 -5.92 -11.27 -16.27
CA ALA A 88 -4.83 -12.22 -16.00
C ALA A 88 -3.49 -11.47 -15.95
N ASN A 89 -2.80 -11.56 -14.82
CA ASN A 89 -1.58 -10.81 -14.51
C ASN A 89 -1.71 -9.31 -14.84
N THR A 90 -2.77 -8.68 -14.31
CA THR A 90 -3.04 -7.25 -14.51
C THR A 90 -3.11 -6.58 -13.15
N ILE A 91 -2.44 -5.44 -13.00
CA ILE A 91 -2.68 -4.57 -11.84
C ILE A 91 -3.84 -3.65 -12.20
N VAL A 92 -4.87 -3.63 -11.35
CA VAL A 92 -5.99 -2.70 -11.49
C VAL A 92 -5.94 -1.70 -10.34
N CYS A 93 -5.92 -0.42 -10.70
CA CYS A 93 -5.98 0.69 -9.76
C CYS A 93 -7.32 1.42 -9.90
N ASN A 94 -7.91 1.83 -8.79
CA ASN A 94 -9.07 2.72 -8.79
C ASN A 94 -9.07 3.64 -7.56
N SER A 95 -9.99 4.59 -7.54
CA SER A 95 -10.34 5.39 -6.38
C SER A 95 -11.76 5.07 -5.94
N LYS A 96 -12.08 5.35 -4.68
CA LYS A 96 -13.45 5.32 -4.16
C LYS A 96 -13.72 6.62 -3.42
N ASP A 97 -14.77 7.34 -3.77
CA ASP A 97 -15.14 8.61 -3.13
C ASP A 97 -16.59 8.54 -2.64
N GLY A 98 -16.81 8.73 -1.34
CA GLY A 98 -18.13 8.60 -0.73
C GLY A 98 -18.81 7.24 -0.97
N GLY A 99 -18.03 6.17 -1.15
CA GLY A 99 -18.54 4.83 -1.48
C GLY A 99 -18.61 4.51 -2.98
N ALA A 100 -18.49 5.51 -3.86
CA ALA A 100 -18.59 5.32 -5.31
C ALA A 100 -17.22 5.04 -5.94
N TRP A 101 -17.13 3.98 -6.74
CA TRP A 101 -15.92 3.65 -7.50
C TRP A 101 -15.72 4.61 -8.67
N GLY A 102 -14.48 5.04 -8.88
CA GLY A 102 -14.08 5.83 -10.05
C GLY A 102 -13.81 4.96 -11.30
N THR A 103 -13.13 5.56 -12.28
CA THR A 103 -12.67 4.84 -13.48
C THR A 103 -11.42 4.03 -13.18
N GLU A 104 -11.44 2.74 -13.50
CA GLU A 104 -10.28 1.86 -13.35
C GLU A 104 -9.12 2.27 -14.28
N GLN A 105 -7.90 2.13 -13.79
CA GLN A 105 -6.67 2.16 -14.59
C GLN A 105 -6.02 0.78 -14.50
N ARG A 106 -5.47 0.31 -15.61
CA ARG A 106 -4.83 -0.99 -15.71
C ARG A 106 -3.37 -0.80 -16.07
N GLU A 107 -2.50 -1.48 -15.34
CA GLU A 107 -1.06 -1.50 -15.59
C GLU A 107 -0.66 -2.90 -16.09
N ALA A 108 0.19 -2.93 -17.12
CA ALA A 108 0.62 -4.16 -17.78
C ALA A 108 1.80 -4.82 -17.07
N ALA A 109 2.62 -4.04 -16.35
CA ALA A 109 3.67 -4.58 -15.51
C ALA A 109 3.06 -5.40 -14.36
N PHE A 110 3.51 -6.65 -14.20
CA PHE A 110 3.00 -7.56 -13.17
C PHE A 110 4.13 -8.37 -12.50
N PRO A 111 5.00 -7.72 -11.70
CA PRO A 111 6.12 -8.36 -11.00
C PRO A 111 5.69 -9.04 -9.69
N PHE A 112 4.56 -9.76 -9.72
CA PHE A 112 4.07 -10.56 -8.61
C PHE A 112 4.03 -12.03 -8.98
N GLN A 113 4.37 -12.90 -8.02
CA GLN A 113 4.34 -14.34 -8.21
C GLN A 113 3.56 -14.99 -7.06
N PRO A 114 2.63 -15.93 -7.33
CA PRO A 114 2.00 -16.71 -6.28
C PRO A 114 3.05 -17.45 -5.44
N GLY A 115 2.87 -17.45 -4.11
CA GLY A 115 3.77 -18.13 -3.18
C GLY A 115 5.08 -17.39 -2.89
N SER A 116 5.24 -16.15 -3.36
CA SER A 116 6.43 -15.33 -3.10
C SER A 116 6.19 -14.22 -2.09
N VAL A 117 7.27 -13.65 -1.57
CA VAL A 117 7.24 -12.40 -0.80
C VAL A 117 7.25 -11.24 -1.79
N ALA A 118 6.36 -10.27 -1.57
CA ALA A 118 6.33 -9.03 -2.32
C ALA A 118 6.45 -7.83 -1.39
N GLU A 119 7.11 -6.78 -1.87
CA GLU A 119 7.19 -5.48 -1.24
C GLU A 119 6.69 -4.41 -2.21
N VAL A 120 5.79 -3.55 -1.73
CA VAL A 120 5.28 -2.40 -2.48
C VAL A 120 5.57 -1.15 -1.65
N CYS A 121 6.08 -0.12 -2.32
CA CYS A 121 6.32 1.19 -1.73
C CYS A 121 5.36 2.19 -2.37
N ILE A 122 4.64 2.95 -1.56
CA ILE A 122 3.61 3.88 -2.02
C ILE A 122 3.87 5.23 -1.38
N THR A 123 4.01 6.26 -2.23
CA THR A 123 4.06 7.66 -1.82
C THR A 123 3.02 8.44 -2.62
N PHE A 124 2.73 9.67 -2.20
CA PHE A 124 1.81 10.53 -2.92
C PHE A 124 2.21 11.99 -2.81
N ASP A 125 1.81 12.76 -3.81
CA ASP A 125 1.87 14.22 -3.81
C ASP A 125 0.48 14.78 -4.16
N GLN A 126 0.42 16.07 -4.51
CA GLN A 126 -0.84 16.73 -4.86
C GLN A 126 -1.44 16.20 -6.17
N ALA A 127 -0.62 15.72 -7.11
CA ALA A 127 -1.05 15.29 -8.43
C ALA A 127 -1.29 13.77 -8.48
N ASP A 128 -0.37 12.98 -7.93
CA ASP A 128 -0.30 11.54 -8.15
C ASP A 128 0.02 10.76 -6.87
N LEU A 129 -0.43 9.50 -6.84
CA LEU A 129 0.20 8.43 -6.08
C LEU A 129 1.26 7.76 -6.95
N THR A 130 2.43 7.51 -6.38
CA THR A 130 3.53 6.79 -7.03
C THR A 130 3.69 5.44 -6.36
N ILE A 131 3.61 4.37 -7.16
CA ILE A 131 3.64 2.99 -6.71
C ILE A 131 4.89 2.34 -7.28
N LYS A 132 5.79 1.91 -6.39
CA LYS A 132 7.00 1.17 -6.74
C LYS A 132 6.84 -0.30 -6.37
N LEU A 133 7.11 -1.16 -7.35
CA LEU A 133 6.88 -2.59 -7.33
C LEU A 133 8.16 -3.37 -6.95
N PRO A 134 8.05 -4.69 -6.65
CA PRO A 134 9.17 -5.49 -6.15
C PRO A 134 10.44 -5.50 -7.03
N ASP A 135 10.29 -5.40 -8.35
CA ASP A 135 11.39 -5.39 -9.31
C ASP A 135 11.98 -3.99 -9.56
N GLY A 136 11.45 -2.98 -8.87
CA GLY A 136 11.83 -1.58 -9.04
C GLY A 136 11.05 -0.84 -10.11
N TYR A 137 10.13 -1.50 -10.84
CA TYR A 137 9.20 -0.82 -11.73
C TYR A 137 8.35 0.18 -10.95
N GLU A 138 8.11 1.34 -11.53
CA GLU A 138 7.35 2.42 -10.91
C GLU A 138 6.29 2.94 -11.88
N PHE A 139 5.08 3.14 -11.38
CA PHE A 139 4.01 3.78 -12.13
C PHE A 139 3.19 4.71 -11.24
N LYS A 140 2.36 5.53 -11.88
CA LYS A 140 1.56 6.56 -11.21
C LYS A 140 0.07 6.30 -11.34
N PHE A 141 -0.68 6.67 -10.31
CA PHE A 141 -2.13 6.72 -10.31
C PHE A 141 -2.58 8.12 -9.86
N PRO A 142 -3.51 8.80 -10.57
CA PRO A 142 -3.89 10.17 -10.21
C PRO A 142 -4.45 10.30 -8.79
N ASN A 143 -4.02 11.31 -8.05
CA ASN A 143 -4.59 11.65 -6.75
C ASN A 143 -5.96 12.32 -6.93
N ARG A 144 -7.03 11.51 -6.93
CA ARG A 144 -8.39 11.97 -7.22
C ARG A 144 -9.12 12.57 -6.02
N LEU A 145 -8.64 12.33 -4.79
CA LEU A 145 -9.34 12.71 -3.56
C LEU A 145 -8.71 13.91 -2.84
N ASN A 146 -7.51 14.35 -3.24
CA ASN A 146 -6.83 15.51 -2.66
C ASN A 146 -6.76 15.47 -1.11
N LEU A 147 -6.48 14.29 -0.54
CA LEU A 147 -6.39 14.12 0.91
C LEU A 147 -5.13 14.80 1.46
N GLU A 148 -5.25 15.44 2.63
CA GLU A 148 -4.11 16.02 3.35
C GLU A 148 -3.14 14.96 3.91
N ALA A 149 -3.64 13.75 4.16
CA ALA A 149 -2.88 12.61 4.64
C ALA A 149 -3.61 11.31 4.34
N ILE A 150 -2.86 10.23 4.13
CA ILE A 150 -3.42 8.87 4.13
C ILE A 150 -3.48 8.40 5.59
N ASN A 151 -4.69 8.08 6.06
CA ASN A 151 -4.96 7.70 7.43
C ASN A 151 -5.45 6.26 7.58
N TYR A 152 -5.77 5.60 6.48
CA TYR A 152 -6.35 4.27 6.44
C TYR A 152 -5.58 3.39 5.45
N MET A 153 -5.28 2.17 5.88
CA MET A 153 -4.83 1.09 5.02
C MET A 153 -5.63 -0.18 5.34
N ALA A 154 -6.05 -0.91 4.32
CA ALA A 154 -6.57 -2.25 4.49
C ALA A 154 -6.03 -3.20 3.42
N ALA A 155 -5.61 -4.39 3.85
CA ALA A 155 -5.30 -5.50 2.96
C ALA A 155 -6.49 -6.46 2.87
N ASP A 156 -6.69 -7.04 1.69
CA ASP A 156 -7.69 -8.08 1.47
C ASP A 156 -7.22 -9.06 0.38
N GLY A 157 -7.86 -10.22 0.32
CA GLY A 157 -7.50 -11.29 -0.62
C GLY A 157 -6.22 -12.03 -0.25
N ASP A 158 -5.52 -12.51 -1.28
CA ASP A 158 -4.47 -13.53 -1.17
C ASP A 158 -3.09 -12.97 -0.81
N PHE A 159 -3.04 -11.99 0.10
CA PHE A 159 -1.81 -11.33 0.54
C PHE A 159 -1.77 -11.13 2.06
N LYS A 160 -0.83 -11.81 2.70
CA LYS A 160 -0.62 -11.75 4.14
C LYS A 160 0.48 -10.74 4.46
N ILE A 161 0.11 -9.58 4.98
CA ILE A 161 1.07 -8.57 5.43
C ILE A 161 1.96 -9.14 6.55
N LYS A 162 3.26 -8.89 6.43
CA LYS A 162 4.29 -9.27 7.40
C LYS A 162 4.95 -8.04 8.04
N CYS A 163 5.10 -6.96 7.28
CA CYS A 163 5.72 -5.74 7.76
C CYS A 163 5.07 -4.52 7.09
N VAL A 164 4.90 -3.46 7.88
CA VAL A 164 4.51 -2.13 7.42
C VAL A 164 5.52 -1.16 8.01
N ALA A 165 6.11 -0.32 7.17
CA ALA A 165 7.05 0.72 7.57
C ALA A 165 6.66 2.06 6.94
N PHE A 166 7.06 3.14 7.61
CA PHE A 166 6.84 4.52 7.20
C PHE A 166 8.20 5.20 7.16
N ASP A 167 8.54 5.79 6.02
CA ASP A 167 9.76 6.57 5.79
C ASP A 167 9.44 8.03 5.45
#